data_AF-A0A7X6PVD9-F1
#
_entry.id   AF-A0A7X6PVD9-F1
#
_cell.length_a   1.000
_cell.length_b   1.000
_cell.length_c   1.000
_cell.angle_alpha   90.00
_cell.angle_beta   90.00
_cell.angle_gamma   90.00
#
_symmetry.space_group_name_H-M   'P 1'
#
loop_
_entity.id
_entity.type
_entity.pdbx_description
1 polymer ?
#
loop_
_entity_poly.entity_id
_entity_poly.type
_entity_poly.pdbx_seq_one_letter_code
_entity_poly.pdbx_strand_id
1 'polypeptide(L)'
;IALPEVASTINKQMFGKIDHWIKIIGPTNVPRKAVNIEAMEDNFFELEGTRIEIMPKIMGDLRYNTVVWVPSIKLLYGSDVLFNESHPFTCEITADERKQWLKDVEMLEKLGAEIVIPGHQKPGMPFDSSCFTYMKKYLAATEEELANTSTTGEFFLNMALRFQGSNLIFLSNEMNAAVFKGGRDWEWRDDEN
;
A
#
# COMPACT_ATOMS: atom_id res chain seq x y z
N ILE A 1 15.08 11.32 6.93
CA ILE A 1 13.94 12.09 7.48
C ILE A 1 12.65 11.32 7.23
N ALA A 2 11.61 11.50 8.05
CA ALA A 2 10.24 11.04 7.80
C ALA A 2 9.24 11.90 8.60
N LEU A 3 7.94 11.80 8.32
CA LEU A 3 6.90 12.42 9.15
C LEU A 3 7.09 12.07 10.64
N PRO A 4 6.82 12.97 11.59
CA PRO A 4 7.10 12.75 13.01
C PRO A 4 6.57 11.42 13.57
N GLU A 5 5.32 11.07 13.27
CA GLU A 5 4.69 9.82 13.70
C GLU A 5 5.36 8.60 13.09
N VAL A 6 5.78 8.68 11.82
CA VAL A 6 6.46 7.59 11.10
C VAL A 6 7.87 7.41 11.63
N ALA A 7 8.61 8.50 11.83
CA ALA A 7 9.95 8.48 12.41
C ALA A 7 9.93 7.85 13.81
N SER A 8 8.95 8.22 14.65
CA SER A 8 8.74 7.63 15.97
C SER A 8 8.52 6.11 15.89
N THR A 9 7.60 5.67 15.03
CA THR A 9 7.31 4.24 14.82
C THR A 9 8.52 3.46 14.35
N ILE A 10 9.24 3.94 13.33
CA ILE A 10 10.43 3.27 12.80
C ILE A 10 11.50 3.17 13.89
N ASN A 11 11.80 4.27 14.59
CA ASN A 11 12.84 4.29 15.62
C ASN A 11 12.50 3.36 16.81
N LYS A 12 11.21 3.22 17.15
CA LYS A 12 10.74 2.28 18.18
C LYS A 12 10.85 0.82 17.73
N GLN A 13 10.51 0.52 16.47
CA GLN A 13 10.39 -0.87 15.98
C GLN A 13 11.68 -1.44 15.38
N MET A 14 12.60 -0.60 14.87
CA MET A 14 13.72 -1.04 14.02
C MET A 14 14.57 -2.13 14.67
N PHE A 15 14.91 -1.99 15.96
CA PHE A 15 15.73 -2.98 16.67
C PHE A 15 15.04 -4.34 16.78
N GLY A 16 13.77 -4.38 17.19
CA GLY A 16 13.00 -5.62 17.29
C GLY A 16 12.79 -6.30 15.93
N LYS A 17 12.61 -5.50 14.86
CA LYS A 17 12.43 -6.02 13.50
C LYS A 17 13.70 -6.67 12.94
N ILE A 18 14.89 -6.14 13.22
CA ILE A 18 16.15 -6.76 12.79
C ILE A 18 16.31 -8.16 13.40
N ASP A 19 16.12 -8.27 14.72
CA ASP A 19 16.22 -9.56 15.42
C ASP A 19 15.16 -10.57 14.94
N HIS A 20 13.94 -10.10 14.69
CA HIS A 20 12.87 -10.92 14.14
C HIS A 20 13.26 -11.47 12.76
N TRP A 21 13.62 -10.60 11.82
CA TRP A 21 13.88 -11.01 10.44
C TRP A 21 15.13 -11.87 10.29
N ILE A 22 16.17 -11.67 11.11
CA ILE A 22 17.33 -12.58 11.16
C ILE A 22 16.90 -14.02 11.44
N LYS A 23 15.92 -14.23 12.34
CA LYS A 23 15.41 -15.57 12.66
C LYS A 23 14.57 -16.16 11.52
N ILE A 24 13.84 -15.33 10.77
CA ILE A 24 12.94 -15.78 9.71
C ILE A 24 13.67 -16.04 8.39
N ILE A 25 14.50 -15.10 7.91
CA ILE A 25 15.13 -15.16 6.58
C ILE A 25 16.65 -15.45 6.63
N GLY A 26 17.22 -15.56 7.82
CA GLY A 26 18.63 -15.88 8.04
C GLY A 26 19.56 -14.66 8.07
N PRO A 27 20.82 -14.84 8.53
CA PRO A 27 21.73 -13.73 8.84
C PRO A 27 22.43 -13.12 7.61
N THR A 28 22.25 -13.70 6.42
CA THR A 28 23.03 -13.33 5.23
C THR A 28 22.41 -12.17 4.46
N ASN A 29 21.08 -12.08 4.40
CA ASN A 29 20.36 -11.11 3.57
C ASN A 29 19.41 -10.21 4.41
N VAL A 30 19.94 -9.66 5.51
CA VAL A 30 19.19 -8.78 6.43
C VAL A 30 19.90 -7.43 6.63
N PRO A 31 19.16 -6.36 6.97
CA PRO A 31 19.77 -5.12 7.42
C PRO A 31 20.66 -5.35 8.64
N ARG A 32 21.92 -4.89 8.58
CA ARG A 32 22.88 -4.96 9.70
C ARG A 32 23.14 -3.62 10.38
N LYS A 33 22.58 -2.53 9.85
CA LYS A 33 22.79 -1.18 10.35
C LYS A 33 21.46 -0.59 10.75
N ALA A 34 21.35 -0.24 12.04
CA ALA A 34 20.29 0.63 12.51
C ALA A 34 20.63 2.08 12.15
N VAL A 35 19.62 2.84 11.72
CA VAL A 35 19.73 4.28 11.49
C VAL A 35 18.61 4.97 12.24
N ASN A 36 18.94 6.05 12.94
CA ASN A 36 17.92 6.88 13.56
C ASN A 36 17.28 7.75 12.48
N ILE A 37 15.96 7.69 12.35
CA ILE A 37 15.19 8.52 11.44
C ILE A 37 14.91 9.86 12.11
N GLU A 38 15.37 10.93 11.49
CA GLU A 38 15.05 12.30 11.90
C GLU A 38 13.61 12.65 11.50
N ALA A 39 12.87 13.28 12.41
CA ALA A 39 11.52 13.75 12.13
C ALA A 39 11.57 15.01 11.24
N MET A 40 10.67 15.09 10.27
CA MET A 40 10.46 16.28 9.45
C MET A 40 9.75 17.35 10.27
N GLU A 41 10.10 18.62 10.04
CA GLU A 41 9.42 19.76 10.65
C GLU A 41 8.10 20.08 9.94
N ASP A 42 8.07 19.89 8.62
CA ASP A 42 6.93 20.16 7.75
C ASP A 42 6.53 18.92 6.94
N ASN A 43 5.33 18.97 6.36
CA ASN A 43 4.84 17.97 5.39
C ASN A 43 5.42 18.17 3.98
N PHE A 44 6.61 18.74 3.88
CA PHE A 44 7.35 18.88 2.64
C PHE A 44 8.84 18.99 2.94
N PHE A 45 9.66 18.83 1.91
CA PHE A 45 11.06 19.23 1.95
C PHE A 45 11.49 19.75 0.59
N GLU A 46 12.63 20.43 0.54
CA GLU A 46 13.23 20.88 -0.71
C GLU A 46 14.39 19.97 -1.12
N LEU A 47 14.43 19.59 -2.38
CA LEU A 47 15.54 18.92 -3.01
C LEU A 47 15.98 19.74 -4.21
N GLU A 48 17.19 20.30 -4.16
CA GLU A 48 17.76 21.11 -5.25
C GLU A 48 16.85 22.27 -5.68
N GLY A 49 16.17 22.91 -4.72
CA GLY A 49 15.21 23.98 -4.97
C GLY A 49 13.83 23.52 -5.47
N THR A 50 13.61 22.21 -5.56
CA THR A 50 12.30 21.62 -5.89
C THR A 50 11.56 21.21 -4.62
N ARG A 51 10.35 21.75 -4.43
CA ARG A 51 9.45 21.37 -3.34
C ARG A 51 8.85 19.99 -3.59
N ILE A 52 8.99 19.11 -2.60
CA ILE A 52 8.42 17.76 -2.57
C ILE A 52 7.43 17.69 -1.41
N GLU A 53 6.15 17.55 -1.73
CA GLU A 53 5.07 17.44 -0.76
C GLU A 53 4.96 16.00 -0.26
N ILE A 54 4.87 15.84 1.06
CA ILE A 54 4.62 14.58 1.74
C ILE A 54 3.18 14.60 2.24
N MET A 55 2.32 13.78 1.65
CA MET A 55 0.90 13.72 1.98
C MET A 55 0.65 12.56 2.95
N PRO A 56 0.41 12.85 4.24
CA PRO A 56 0.24 11.83 5.28
C PRO A 56 -1.19 11.27 5.30
N LYS A 57 -1.37 10.16 6.03
CA LYS A 57 -2.69 9.61 6.42
C LYS A 57 -3.62 9.34 5.23
N ILE A 58 -3.05 8.87 4.14
CA ILE A 58 -3.81 8.37 3.01
C ILE A 58 -4.18 6.92 3.30
N MET A 59 -5.44 6.56 3.05
CA MET A 59 -5.89 5.19 3.16
C MET A 59 -5.35 4.37 1.99
N GLY A 60 -4.71 3.25 2.29
CA GLY A 60 -4.17 2.30 1.33
C GLY A 60 -4.43 0.86 1.76
N ASP A 61 -3.50 -0.04 1.46
CA ASP A 61 -3.46 -1.38 2.06
C ASP A 61 -3.34 -1.37 3.60
N LEU A 62 -2.78 -0.29 4.14
CA LEU A 62 -2.75 0.10 5.54
C LEU A 62 -3.39 1.49 5.74
N ARG A 63 -3.93 1.72 6.95
CA ARG A 63 -4.64 2.95 7.33
C ARG A 63 -3.83 4.25 7.32
N TYR A 64 -2.50 4.17 7.35
CA TYR A 64 -1.58 5.32 7.48
C TYR A 64 -0.51 5.36 6.40
N ASN A 65 -0.92 5.20 5.15
CA ASN A 65 -0.01 5.36 4.03
C ASN A 65 0.42 6.83 3.85
N THR A 66 1.58 7.00 3.20
CA THR A 66 2.13 8.30 2.81
C THR A 66 2.35 8.31 1.31
N VAL A 67 1.86 9.33 0.63
CA VAL A 67 2.12 9.54 -0.81
C VAL A 67 2.95 10.79 -1.03
N VAL A 68 3.65 10.88 -2.16
CA VAL A 68 4.53 12.01 -2.47
C VAL A 68 4.04 12.72 -3.70
N TRP A 69 3.87 14.05 -3.61
CA TRP A 69 3.45 14.89 -4.70
C TRP A 69 4.54 15.92 -5.04
N VAL A 70 4.94 15.99 -6.30
CA VAL A 70 5.95 16.95 -6.78
C VAL A 70 5.28 17.88 -7.81
N PRO A 71 4.76 19.05 -7.39
CA PRO A 71 3.92 19.91 -8.23
C PRO A 71 4.63 20.39 -9.50
N SER A 72 5.93 20.72 -9.41
CA SER A 72 6.70 21.31 -10.50
C SER A 72 6.79 20.42 -11.74
N ILE A 73 6.70 19.10 -11.56
CA ILE A 73 6.73 18.09 -12.63
C ILE A 73 5.45 17.25 -12.68
N LYS A 74 4.42 17.64 -11.93
CA LYS A 74 3.15 16.94 -11.78
C LYS A 74 3.31 15.42 -11.56
N LEU A 75 4.25 15.04 -10.70
CA LEU A 75 4.53 13.65 -10.37
C LEU A 75 3.86 13.27 -9.05
N LEU A 76 3.11 12.16 -9.08
CA LEU A 76 2.57 11.51 -7.90
C LEU A 76 3.24 10.13 -7.71
N TYR A 77 3.87 9.91 -6.56
CA TYR A 77 4.24 8.57 -6.10
C TYR A 77 3.20 8.06 -5.11
N GLY A 78 2.50 6.99 -5.49
CA GLY A 78 1.30 6.49 -4.83
C GLY A 78 1.54 5.51 -3.68
N SER A 79 2.77 5.04 -3.43
CA SER A 79 3.03 4.01 -2.41
C SER A 79 2.06 2.81 -2.54
N ASP A 80 1.77 2.11 -1.44
CA ASP A 80 0.75 1.06 -1.37
C ASP A 80 -0.69 1.61 -1.25
N VAL A 81 -0.93 2.81 -1.80
CA VAL A 81 -2.26 3.35 -2.10
C VAL A 81 -2.64 3.07 -3.55
N LEU A 82 -1.67 3.07 -4.47
CA LEU A 82 -1.90 2.86 -5.90
C LEU A 82 -1.19 1.60 -6.38
N PHE A 83 -1.92 0.76 -7.08
CA PHE A 83 -1.43 -0.44 -7.74
C PHE A 83 -1.83 -0.41 -9.22
N ASN A 84 -1.05 -1.04 -10.09
CA ASN A 84 -1.37 -1.17 -11.50
C ASN A 84 -1.14 -2.59 -12.02
N GLU A 85 -2.21 -3.30 -12.37
CA GLU A 85 -2.13 -4.72 -12.78
C GLU A 85 -1.40 -5.57 -11.72
N SER A 86 -1.61 -5.26 -10.45
CA SER A 86 -1.02 -5.93 -9.30
C SER A 86 -2.06 -6.08 -8.21
N HIS A 87 -2.27 -7.29 -7.70
CA HIS A 87 -3.24 -7.52 -6.62
C HIS A 87 -2.83 -6.77 -5.34
N PRO A 88 -3.61 -5.77 -4.86
CA PRO A 88 -3.38 -5.09 -3.60
C PRO A 88 -3.71 -5.99 -2.39
N PHE A 89 -3.09 -5.70 -1.25
CA PHE A 89 -3.37 -6.38 0.01
C PHE A 89 -4.55 -5.71 0.73
N THR A 90 -5.76 -6.25 0.53
CA THR A 90 -7.01 -5.59 0.94
C THR A 90 -7.57 -6.10 2.27
N CYS A 91 -6.98 -7.17 2.83
CA CYS A 91 -7.50 -7.83 4.03
C CYS A 91 -6.96 -7.29 5.36
N GLU A 92 -5.98 -6.39 5.34
CA GLU A 92 -5.48 -5.74 6.56
C GLU A 92 -6.46 -4.70 7.12
N ILE A 93 -7.28 -4.12 6.24
CA ILE A 93 -8.24 -3.06 6.56
C ILE A 93 -9.68 -3.55 6.51
N THR A 94 -10.55 -2.82 7.20
CA THR A 94 -12.00 -3.05 7.25
C THR A 94 -12.70 -2.67 5.94
N ALA A 95 -13.96 -3.07 5.80
CA ALA A 95 -14.80 -2.67 4.67
C ALA A 95 -14.99 -1.14 4.59
N ASP A 96 -15.14 -0.45 5.72
CA ASP A 96 -15.29 1.02 5.72
C ASP A 96 -13.98 1.73 5.39
N GLU A 97 -12.84 1.19 5.83
CA GLU A 97 -11.53 1.67 5.40
C GLU A 97 -11.30 1.43 3.90
N ARG A 98 -11.75 0.30 3.31
CA ARG A 98 -11.69 0.11 1.85
C ARG A 98 -12.57 1.11 1.08
N LYS A 99 -13.73 1.50 1.62
CA LYS A 99 -14.52 2.62 1.06
C LYS A 99 -13.78 3.95 1.17
N GLN A 100 -13.05 4.17 2.25
CA GLN A 100 -12.21 5.37 2.39
C GLN A 100 -11.03 5.34 1.41
N TRP A 101 -10.41 4.19 1.20
CA TRP A 101 -9.35 4.00 0.20
C TRP A 101 -9.83 4.44 -1.19
N LEU A 102 -11.04 4.03 -1.59
CA LEU A 102 -11.63 4.46 -2.85
C LEU A 102 -11.74 5.99 -2.96
N LYS A 103 -12.21 6.67 -1.90
CA LYS A 103 -12.33 8.13 -1.87
C LYS A 103 -10.96 8.82 -1.96
N ASP A 104 -9.96 8.24 -1.30
CA ASP A 104 -8.60 8.78 -1.32
C ASP A 104 -7.95 8.61 -2.70
N VAL A 105 -8.18 7.48 -3.37
CA VAL A 105 -7.81 7.27 -4.79
C VAL A 105 -8.45 8.33 -5.68
N GLU A 106 -9.74 8.64 -5.50
CA GLU A 106 -10.45 9.69 -6.25
C GLU A 106 -9.93 11.11 -5.93
N MET A 107 -9.50 11.35 -4.69
CA MET A 107 -8.88 12.61 -4.29
C MET A 107 -7.52 12.79 -4.97
N LEU A 108 -6.68 11.75 -4.98
CA LEU A 108 -5.38 11.78 -5.63
C LEU A 108 -5.48 11.94 -7.16
N GLU A 109 -6.47 11.32 -7.79
CA GLU A 109 -6.72 11.47 -9.23
C GLU A 109 -7.01 12.94 -9.61
N LYS A 110 -7.65 13.71 -8.71
CA LYS A 110 -7.97 15.13 -8.92
C LYS A 110 -6.74 16.05 -8.84
N LEU A 111 -5.59 15.57 -8.39
CA LEU A 111 -4.34 16.35 -8.43
C LEU A 111 -3.89 16.65 -9.87
N GLY A 112 -4.38 15.87 -10.86
CA GLY A 112 -4.03 16.08 -12.26
C GLY A 112 -2.56 15.75 -12.56
N ALA A 113 -2.04 14.72 -11.91
CA ALA A 113 -0.69 14.21 -12.13
C ALA A 113 -0.50 13.75 -13.59
N GLU A 114 0.63 14.13 -14.19
CA GLU A 114 1.02 13.68 -15.54
C GLU A 114 1.86 12.40 -15.48
N ILE A 115 2.57 12.20 -14.35
CA ILE A 115 3.35 11.00 -14.07
C ILE A 115 2.82 10.40 -12.77
N VAL A 116 2.41 9.14 -12.80
CA VAL A 116 1.90 8.43 -11.63
C VAL A 116 2.67 7.14 -11.43
N ILE A 117 3.37 7.03 -10.31
CA ILE A 117 4.21 5.89 -9.96
C ILE A 117 3.51 5.12 -8.82
N PRO A 118 2.85 3.99 -9.09
CA PRO A 118 2.27 3.14 -8.05
C PRO A 118 3.37 2.46 -7.22
N GLY A 119 3.07 2.07 -5.97
CA GLY A 119 4.00 1.29 -5.13
C GLY A 119 4.26 -0.11 -5.70
N HIS A 120 3.23 -0.69 -6.33
CA HIS A 120 3.34 -1.96 -7.03
C HIS A 120 2.68 -1.92 -8.40
N GLN A 121 3.35 -2.51 -9.38
CA GLN A 121 2.78 -2.72 -10.71
C GLN A 121 3.31 -3.97 -11.38
N LYS A 122 2.57 -4.45 -12.38
CA LYS A 122 3.07 -5.43 -13.32
C LYS A 122 4.25 -4.84 -14.13
N PRO A 123 5.35 -5.60 -14.34
CA PRO A 123 6.43 -5.17 -15.20
C PRO A 123 5.94 -4.77 -16.60
N GLY A 124 6.39 -3.62 -17.08
CA GLY A 124 6.04 -3.08 -18.39
C GLY A 124 4.81 -2.15 -18.40
N MET A 125 4.12 -1.98 -17.29
CA MET A 125 3.05 -0.97 -17.19
C MET A 125 3.60 0.45 -17.23
N PRO A 126 2.88 1.41 -17.86
CA PRO A 126 3.25 2.81 -17.88
C PRO A 126 3.03 3.49 -16.53
N PHE A 127 3.80 4.55 -16.28
CA PHE A 127 3.63 5.45 -15.14
C PHE A 127 2.59 6.54 -15.43
N ASP A 128 1.35 6.12 -15.62
CA ASP A 128 0.22 6.99 -16.00
C ASP A 128 -1.03 6.75 -15.12
N SER A 129 -2.13 7.41 -15.48
CA SER A 129 -3.40 7.35 -14.76
C SER A 129 -4.13 6.01 -14.81
N SER A 130 -3.63 5.00 -15.53
CA SER A 130 -4.25 3.67 -15.61
C SER A 130 -4.39 3.00 -14.24
N CYS A 131 -3.46 3.27 -13.31
CA CYS A 131 -3.51 2.78 -11.94
C CYS A 131 -4.77 3.24 -11.18
N PHE A 132 -5.26 4.46 -11.38
CA PHE A 132 -6.49 4.93 -10.73
C PHE A 132 -7.70 4.12 -11.20
N THR A 133 -7.78 3.84 -12.51
CA THR A 133 -8.85 3.01 -13.06
C THR A 133 -8.76 1.57 -12.55
N TYR A 134 -7.54 1.02 -12.46
CA TYR A 134 -7.31 -0.30 -11.88
C TYR A 134 -7.77 -0.37 -10.42
N MET A 135 -7.33 0.57 -9.58
CA MET A 135 -7.67 0.61 -8.16
C MET A 135 -9.17 0.74 -7.90
N LYS A 136 -9.85 1.65 -8.62
CA LYS A 136 -11.31 1.82 -8.50
C LYS A 136 -12.06 0.52 -8.81
N LYS A 137 -11.65 -0.18 -9.87
CA LYS A 137 -12.22 -1.49 -10.25
C LYS A 137 -11.89 -2.57 -9.22
N TYR A 138 -10.66 -2.60 -8.72
CA TYR A 138 -10.19 -3.63 -7.79
C TYR A 138 -10.90 -3.55 -6.44
N LEU A 139 -11.03 -2.35 -5.87
CA LEU A 139 -11.71 -2.16 -4.59
C LEU A 139 -13.20 -2.52 -4.68
N ALA A 140 -13.87 -2.11 -5.76
CA ALA A 140 -15.26 -2.51 -6.00
C ALA A 140 -15.40 -4.04 -6.16
N ALA A 141 -14.53 -4.66 -6.95
CA ALA A 141 -14.51 -6.10 -7.15
C ALA A 141 -14.27 -6.87 -5.84
N THR A 142 -13.40 -6.37 -4.97
CA THR A 142 -13.14 -6.98 -3.66
C THR A 142 -14.44 -7.08 -2.85
N GLU A 143 -15.22 -6.00 -2.74
CA GLU A 143 -16.49 -6.02 -2.00
C GLU A 143 -17.53 -6.94 -2.65
N GLU A 144 -17.62 -6.93 -3.98
CA GLU A 144 -18.53 -7.81 -4.72
C GLU A 144 -18.19 -9.29 -4.50
N GLU A 145 -16.91 -9.67 -4.61
CA GLU A 145 -16.50 -11.07 -4.41
C GLU A 145 -16.57 -11.48 -2.94
N LEU A 146 -16.37 -10.57 -2.00
CA LEU A 146 -16.63 -10.83 -0.59
C LEU A 146 -18.10 -11.21 -0.34
N ALA A 147 -19.04 -10.59 -1.04
CA ALA A 147 -20.46 -10.92 -0.94
C ALA A 147 -20.83 -12.20 -1.71
N ASN A 148 -20.20 -12.45 -2.85
CA ASN A 148 -20.57 -13.54 -3.77
C ASN A 148 -19.91 -14.90 -3.46
N THR A 149 -18.85 -14.91 -2.65
CA THR A 149 -18.07 -16.13 -2.39
C THR A 149 -18.16 -16.55 -0.93
N SER A 150 -18.06 -17.85 -0.67
CA SER A 150 -18.09 -18.43 0.68
C SER A 150 -16.78 -19.11 1.06
N THR A 151 -15.94 -19.46 0.09
CA THR A 151 -14.70 -20.20 0.33
C THR A 151 -13.46 -19.44 -0.13
N THR A 152 -12.30 -19.78 0.44
CA THR A 152 -10.99 -19.27 0.01
C THR A 152 -10.75 -19.50 -1.48
N GLY A 153 -11.11 -20.69 -1.98
CA GLY A 153 -10.91 -21.05 -3.38
C GLY A 153 -11.76 -20.21 -4.34
N GLU A 154 -13.03 -19.97 -3.99
CA GLU A 154 -13.94 -19.13 -4.78
C GLU A 154 -13.45 -17.68 -4.84
N PHE A 155 -13.13 -17.06 -3.69
CA PHE A 155 -12.63 -15.68 -3.67
C PHE A 155 -11.34 -15.55 -4.49
N PHE A 156 -10.38 -16.45 -4.25
CA PHE A 156 -9.11 -16.46 -4.97
C PHE A 156 -9.32 -16.54 -6.48
N LEU A 157 -10.13 -17.52 -6.93
CA LEU A 157 -10.36 -17.78 -8.35
C LEU A 157 -11.11 -16.62 -9.02
N ASN A 158 -12.15 -16.09 -8.37
CA ASN A 158 -12.94 -15.01 -8.94
C ASN A 158 -12.11 -13.74 -9.11
N MET A 159 -11.32 -13.36 -8.11
CA MET A 159 -10.41 -12.22 -8.22
C MET A 159 -9.32 -12.46 -9.28
N ALA A 160 -8.77 -13.67 -9.37
CA ALA A 160 -7.79 -14.03 -10.40
C ALA A 160 -8.37 -13.95 -11.83
N LEU A 161 -9.62 -14.35 -12.02
CA LEU A 161 -10.30 -14.27 -13.32
C LEU A 161 -10.65 -12.82 -13.70
N ARG A 162 -11.10 -12.00 -12.74
CA ARG A 162 -11.44 -10.59 -12.99
C ARG A 162 -10.22 -9.72 -13.30
N PHE A 163 -9.07 -10.05 -12.73
CA PHE A 163 -7.80 -9.32 -12.90
C PHE A 163 -6.74 -10.21 -13.56
N GLN A 164 -7.14 -10.88 -14.65
CA GLN A 164 -6.30 -11.85 -15.33
C GLN A 164 -4.95 -11.24 -15.77
N GLY A 165 -3.87 -11.87 -15.33
CA GLY A 165 -2.51 -11.47 -15.69
C GLY A 165 -1.94 -10.35 -14.82
N SER A 166 -2.67 -9.90 -13.79
CA SER A 166 -2.08 -9.09 -12.71
C SER A 166 -1.04 -9.92 -11.92
N ASN A 167 0.03 -9.29 -11.44
CA ASN A 167 1.02 -9.96 -10.58
C ASN A 167 0.57 -9.98 -9.10
N LEU A 168 1.38 -10.58 -8.23
CA LEU A 168 1.07 -10.83 -6.81
C LEU A 168 -0.13 -11.76 -6.55
N ILE A 169 -0.50 -12.58 -7.53
CA ILE A 169 -1.62 -13.54 -7.40
C ILE A 169 -1.39 -14.56 -6.27
N PHE A 170 -0.22 -15.20 -6.19
CA PHE A 170 0.14 -16.15 -5.11
C PHE A 170 0.79 -15.47 -3.91
N LEU A 171 0.60 -14.15 -3.79
CA LEU A 171 1.05 -13.36 -2.66
C LEU A 171 -0.18 -12.66 -2.08
N SER A 172 -0.44 -11.43 -2.49
CA SER A 172 -1.56 -10.63 -1.98
C SER A 172 -2.92 -11.30 -2.19
N ASN A 173 -3.23 -11.82 -3.38
CA ASN A 173 -4.56 -12.41 -3.61
C ASN A 173 -4.79 -13.69 -2.80
N GLU A 174 -3.78 -14.57 -2.72
CA GLU A 174 -3.82 -15.75 -1.86
C GLU A 174 -3.99 -15.39 -0.38
N MET A 175 -3.23 -14.41 0.11
CA MET A 175 -3.35 -13.97 1.50
C MET A 175 -4.71 -13.33 1.78
N ASN A 176 -5.21 -12.46 0.89
CA ASN A 176 -6.54 -11.88 0.97
C ASN A 176 -7.61 -12.99 1.10
N ALA A 177 -7.57 -13.99 0.22
CA ALA A 177 -8.51 -15.11 0.25
C ALA A 177 -8.44 -15.90 1.56
N ALA A 178 -7.23 -16.14 2.06
CA ALA A 178 -7.00 -16.88 3.29
C ALA A 178 -7.52 -16.13 4.53
N VAL A 179 -7.34 -14.81 4.59
CA VAL A 179 -7.87 -13.99 5.69
C VAL A 179 -9.39 -13.86 5.59
N PHE A 180 -9.90 -13.45 4.44
CA PHE A 180 -11.33 -13.17 4.29
C PHE A 180 -12.24 -14.39 4.42
N LYS A 181 -11.78 -15.55 3.94
CA LYS A 181 -12.63 -16.75 3.82
C LYS A 181 -12.02 -18.00 4.44
N GLY A 182 -10.74 -17.98 4.80
CA GLY A 182 -10.01 -19.15 5.30
C GLY A 182 -9.77 -19.17 6.81
N GLY A 183 -10.22 -18.13 7.53
CA GLY A 183 -10.03 -18.02 8.98
C GLY A 183 -8.58 -17.77 9.38
N ARG A 184 -7.71 -17.34 8.45
CA ARG A 184 -6.36 -16.88 8.79
C ARG A 184 -6.48 -15.60 9.60
N ASP A 185 -5.91 -15.62 10.80
CA ASP A 185 -5.80 -14.45 11.65
C ASP A 185 -4.85 -13.40 11.03
N TRP A 186 -5.28 -12.14 11.07
CA TRP A 186 -4.51 -10.98 10.63
C TRP A 186 -4.90 -9.75 11.47
N GLU A 187 -4.50 -9.76 12.73
CA GLU A 187 -4.69 -8.65 13.67
C GLU A 187 -3.38 -7.86 13.85
N TRP A 188 -2.96 -7.12 12.82
CA TRP A 188 -1.86 -6.16 12.90
C TRP A 188 -2.39 -4.74 13.15
N ARG A 189 -3.17 -4.56 14.22
CA ARG A 189 -3.53 -3.23 14.72
C ARG A 189 -2.63 -2.93 15.91
N ASP A 190 -1.61 -2.09 15.72
CA ASP A 190 -0.95 -1.47 16.86
C ASP A 190 -2.02 -0.69 17.63
N ASP A 191 -2.32 -1.14 18.86
CA ASP A 191 -3.24 -0.46 19.76
C ASP A 191 -2.88 1.03 19.82
N GLU A 192 -3.88 1.90 19.68
CA GLU A 192 -3.73 3.36 19.78
C GLU A 192 -3.47 3.83 21.22
N ASN A 193 -2.44 3.28 21.86
CA ASN A 193 -1.97 3.67 23.19
C ASN A 193 -0.67 4.48 23.11
#